data_AF-A0ABD0QLW4-F1
#
_entry.id   AF-A0ABD0QLW4-F1
#
_cell.length_a   1.000
_cell.length_b   1.000
_cell.length_c   1.000
_cell.angle_alpha   90.00
_cell.angle_beta   90.00
_cell.angle_gamma   90.00
#
_symmetry.space_group_name_H-M   'P 1'
#
loop_
_entity.id
_entity.type
_entity.pdbx_description
1 polymer ?
#
loop_
_entity_poly.entity_id
_entity_poly.type
_entity_poly.pdbx_seq_one_letter_code
_entity_poly.pdbx_strand_id
1 'polypeptide(L)'
;MATIIGHVEAFDETREQWTTYLEPFEHFVEVNGISAEKRVSVFLSVMGASIYGLIAPIKPGTMTYDEIVDTLQAHFTPRAIVIAERLKFHKRNQAEGESVAQYVAVLKKLAEH
;
A
#
# COMPACT_ATOMS: atom_id res chain seq x y z
N MET A 1 -6.05 -17.38 30.41
CA MET A 1 -6.67 -16.45 29.44
C MET A 1 -5.57 -16.02 28.49
N ALA A 2 -5.79 -16.09 27.17
CA ALA A 2 -4.79 -15.60 26.21
C ALA A 2 -4.78 -14.06 26.30
N THR A 3 -3.67 -13.50 26.79
CA THR A 3 -3.47 -12.06 26.83
C THR A 3 -3.05 -11.61 25.45
N ILE A 4 -3.82 -10.74 24.81
CA ILE A 4 -3.41 -10.09 23.57
C ILE A 4 -2.42 -8.99 23.94
N ILE A 5 -1.27 -8.98 23.27
CA ILE A 5 -0.19 -8.01 23.46
C ILE A 5 -0.18 -7.07 22.25
N GLY A 6 -0.31 -5.77 22.51
CA GLY A 6 -0.25 -4.72 21.49
C GLY A 6 -1.59 -4.35 20.86
N HIS A 7 -1.54 -3.38 19.96
CA HIS A 7 -2.66 -2.88 19.16
C HIS A 7 -2.15 -2.57 17.75
N VAL A 8 -2.96 -2.87 16.74
CA VAL A 8 -2.71 -2.48 15.35
C VAL A 8 -3.70 -1.38 15.02
N GLU A 9 -3.20 -0.19 14.68
CA GLU A 9 -4.06 0.91 14.23
C GLU A 9 -4.72 0.55 12.89
N ALA A 10 -5.84 1.20 12.57
CA ALA A 10 -6.42 1.07 11.24
C ALA A 10 -5.54 1.82 10.23
N PHE A 11 -5.36 1.24 9.04
CA PHE A 11 -4.56 1.88 8.00
C PHE A 11 -5.18 3.21 7.55
N ASP A 12 -4.33 4.22 7.44
CA ASP A 12 -4.66 5.55 6.98
C ASP A 12 -3.74 5.93 5.82
N GLU A 13 -4.31 5.94 4.61
CA GLU A 13 -3.62 6.27 3.36
C GLU A 13 -3.02 7.69 3.37
N THR A 14 -3.49 8.58 4.24
CA THR A 14 -2.92 9.95 4.38
C THR A 14 -1.69 10.00 5.28
N ARG A 15 -1.47 8.97 6.11
CA ARG A 15 -0.40 8.94 7.13
C ARG A 15 0.74 8.01 6.75
N GLU A 16 0.45 6.89 6.09
CA GLU A 16 1.46 5.87 5.79
C GLU A 16 1.22 5.16 4.45
N GLN A 17 2.26 4.49 3.94
CA GLN A 17 2.16 3.66 2.75
C GLN A 17 1.66 2.27 3.12
N TRP A 18 0.89 1.64 2.22
CA TRP A 18 0.34 0.30 2.45
C TRP A 18 1.40 -0.74 2.80
N THR A 19 2.57 -0.70 2.16
CA THR A 19 3.68 -1.62 2.45
C THR A 19 4.23 -1.47 3.86
N THR A 20 4.25 -0.25 4.40
CA THR A 20 4.73 0.04 5.76
C THR A 20 3.72 -0.40 6.81
N TYR A 21 2.43 -0.37 6.49
CA TYR A 21 1.36 -0.81 7.38
C TYR A 21 1.34 -2.32 7.66
N LEU A 22 1.77 -3.13 6.68
CA LEU A 22 1.75 -4.59 6.81
C LEU A 22 2.72 -5.09 7.87
N GLU A 23 3.89 -4.48 8.01
CA GLU A 23 4.93 -4.90 8.96
C GLU A 23 4.43 -4.95 10.43
N PRO A 24 3.79 -3.90 10.98
CA PRO A 24 3.17 -3.95 12.30
C PRO A 24 2.15 -5.07 12.48
N PHE A 25 1.33 -5.34 11.45
CA PHE A 25 0.33 -6.40 11.52
C PHE A 25 1.00 -7.78 11.56
N GLU A 26 2.03 -8.00 10.75
CA GLU A 26 2.80 -9.26 10.76
C GLU A 26 3.42 -9.54 12.13
N HIS A 27 4.06 -8.53 12.73
CA HIS A 27 4.60 -8.64 14.08
C HIS A 27 3.51 -8.90 15.13
N PHE A 28 2.34 -8.28 14.98
CA PHE A 28 1.21 -8.54 15.86
C PHE A 28 0.72 -9.99 15.77
N VAL A 29 0.64 -10.55 14.56
CA VAL A 29 0.29 -11.97 14.31
C VAL A 29 1.32 -12.90 14.95
N GLU A 30 2.61 -12.61 14.77
CA GLU A 30 3.71 -13.40 15.30
C GLU A 30 3.71 -13.41 16.84
N VAL A 31 3.72 -12.22 17.47
CA VAL A 31 3.80 -12.08 18.93
C VAL A 31 2.61 -12.71 19.63
N ASN A 32 1.43 -12.64 19.03
CA ASN A 32 0.20 -13.19 19.61
C ASN A 32 -0.06 -14.66 19.22
N GLY A 33 0.82 -15.28 18.43
CA GLY A 33 0.66 -16.68 17.99
C GLY A 33 -0.65 -16.91 17.23
N ILE A 34 -1.06 -15.95 16.41
CA ILE A 34 -2.32 -16.03 15.66
C ILE A 34 -2.16 -17.08 14.55
N SER A 35 -3.03 -18.09 14.57
CA SER A 35 -3.02 -19.16 13.57
C SER A 35 -3.48 -18.65 12.19
N ALA A 36 -3.04 -19.31 11.12
CA ALA A 36 -3.32 -18.91 9.74
C ALA A 36 -4.84 -18.81 9.46
N GLU A 37 -5.64 -19.68 10.06
CA GLU A 37 -7.11 -19.71 9.89
C GLU A 37 -7.80 -18.48 10.52
N LYS A 38 -7.16 -17.86 11.52
CA LYS A 38 -7.69 -16.68 12.21
C LYS A 38 -7.14 -15.37 11.65
N ARG A 39 -5.99 -15.43 10.96
CA ARG A 39 -5.27 -14.26 10.43
C ARG A 39 -6.17 -13.35 9.59
N VAL A 40 -6.94 -13.91 8.67
CA VAL A 40 -7.88 -13.15 7.82
C VAL A 40 -8.94 -12.44 8.67
N SER A 41 -9.58 -13.14 9.62
CA SER A 41 -10.60 -12.55 10.48
C SER A 41 -10.04 -11.41 11.34
N VAL A 42 -8.83 -11.58 11.88
CA VAL A 42 -8.16 -10.53 12.66
C VAL A 42 -7.81 -9.35 11.75
N PHE A 43 -7.26 -9.59 10.57
CA PHE A 43 -6.90 -8.54 9.61
C PHE A 43 -8.11 -7.69 9.22
N LEU A 44 -9.23 -8.33 8.86
CA LEU A 44 -10.48 -7.65 8.52
C LEU A 44 -11.05 -6.83 9.69
N SER A 45 -10.77 -7.24 10.94
CA SER A 45 -11.22 -6.52 12.13
C SER A 45 -10.42 -5.24 12.43
N VAL A 46 -9.14 -5.20 12.03
CA VAL A 46 -8.24 -4.07 12.34
C VAL A 46 -8.09 -3.07 11.19
N MET A 47 -8.29 -3.50 9.94
CA MET A 47 -8.06 -2.66 8.75
C MET A 47 -9.02 -1.45 8.62
N GLY A 48 -10.15 -1.44 9.35
CA GLY A 48 -11.13 -0.36 9.29
C GLY A 48 -12.12 -0.46 8.11
N ALA A 49 -13.18 0.34 8.19
CA ALA A 49 -14.35 0.23 7.30
C ALA A 49 -14.07 0.64 5.83
N SER A 50 -13.17 1.60 5.62
CA SER A 50 -12.81 2.09 4.28
C SER A 50 -12.19 1.00 3.42
N ILE A 51 -11.26 0.22 4.01
CA ILE A 51 -10.52 -0.84 3.32
C ILE A 51 -11.41 -2.06 3.09
N TYR A 52 -12.24 -2.39 4.08
CA TYR A 52 -13.24 -3.44 3.93
C TYR A 52 -14.14 -3.19 2.71
N GLY A 53 -14.53 -1.93 2.45
CA GLY A 53 -15.33 -1.56 1.29
C GLY A 53 -14.65 -1.82 -0.07
N LEU A 54 -13.31 -1.75 -0.14
CA LEU A 54 -12.56 -1.98 -1.38
C LEU A 54 -12.55 -3.46 -1.80
N ILE A 55 -12.54 -4.36 -0.81
CA ILE A 55 -12.53 -5.81 -1.04
C ILE A 55 -13.93 -6.44 -0.98
N ALA A 56 -14.93 -5.74 -0.44
CA ALA A 56 -16.32 -6.19 -0.29
C ALA A 56 -17.03 -6.75 -1.55
N PRO A 57 -16.71 -6.32 -2.80
CA PRO A 57 -17.29 -6.96 -3.99
C PRO A 57 -17.00 -8.46 -4.10
N ILE A 58 -15.93 -8.92 -3.45
CA ILE A 58 -15.57 -10.32 -3.25
C ILE A 58 -15.81 -10.60 -1.77
N LYS A 59 -16.48 -11.70 -1.38
CA LYS A 59 -16.75 -11.98 0.04
C LYS A 59 -15.42 -12.05 0.81
N PRO A 60 -15.05 -11.07 1.66
CA PRO A 60 -13.67 -10.95 2.12
C PRO A 60 -13.24 -12.13 3.01
N GLY A 61 -14.19 -12.71 3.75
CA GLY A 61 -13.95 -13.90 4.57
C GLY A 61 -13.76 -15.20 3.80
N THR A 62 -13.87 -15.22 2.47
CA THR A 62 -13.54 -16.39 1.64
C THR A 62 -12.20 -16.25 0.92
N MET A 63 -11.55 -15.09 1.01
CA MET A 63 -10.23 -14.84 0.44
C MET A 63 -9.15 -15.31 1.42
N THR A 64 -8.02 -15.71 0.86
CA THR A 64 -6.78 -15.93 1.61
C THR A 64 -6.17 -14.59 2.03
N TYR A 65 -5.30 -14.62 3.03
CA TYR A 65 -4.58 -13.43 3.47
C TYR A 65 -3.78 -12.79 2.31
N ASP A 66 -3.07 -13.60 1.54
CA ASP A 66 -2.25 -13.14 0.41
C ASP A 66 -3.10 -12.49 -0.69
N GLU A 67 -4.25 -13.06 -1.03
CA GLU A 67 -5.17 -12.46 -2.02
C GLU A 67 -5.69 -11.08 -1.57
N ILE A 68 -5.97 -10.91 -0.27
CA ILE A 68 -6.39 -9.62 0.28
C ILE A 68 -5.24 -8.62 0.19
N VAL A 69 -4.04 -9.00 0.64
CA VAL A 69 -2.85 -8.15 0.60
C VAL A 69 -2.54 -7.73 -0.83
N ASP A 70 -2.56 -8.66 -1.79
CA ASP A 70 -2.27 -8.38 -3.20
C ASP A 70 -3.31 -7.44 -3.82
N THR A 71 -4.60 -7.65 -3.51
CA THR A 71 -5.69 -6.80 -4.00
C THR A 71 -5.52 -5.37 -3.49
N LEU A 72 -5.24 -5.21 -2.20
CA LEU A 72 -5.05 -3.90 -1.57
C LEU A 72 -3.72 -3.25 -2.00
N GLN A 73 -2.66 -4.03 -2.17
CA GLN A 73 -1.38 -3.56 -2.71
C GLN A 73 -1.56 -3.03 -4.14
N ALA A 74 -2.32 -3.71 -4.99
CA ALA A 74 -2.62 -3.24 -6.34
C ALA A 74 -3.46 -1.96 -6.36
N HIS A 75 -4.34 -1.78 -5.36
CA HIS A 75 -5.17 -0.59 -5.21
C HIS A 75 -4.35 0.63 -4.72
N PHE A 76 -3.64 0.47 -3.60
CA PHE A 76 -2.89 1.56 -2.95
C PHE A 76 -1.52 1.82 -3.57
N THR A 77 -0.98 0.85 -4.30
CA THR A 77 0.22 1.02 -5.12
C THR A 77 -0.13 0.68 -6.56
N PRO A 78 -0.86 1.56 -7.26
CA PRO A 78 -1.13 1.36 -8.67
C PRO A 78 0.21 1.18 -9.36
N ARG A 79 0.38 0.04 -10.02
CA ARG A 79 1.58 -0.24 -10.80
C ARG A 79 1.78 0.95 -11.75
N ALA A 80 2.88 1.67 -11.60
CA ALA A 80 3.16 2.84 -12.42
C ALA A 80 2.96 2.44 -13.88
N ILE A 81 2.03 3.10 -14.57
CA ILE A 81 1.77 2.79 -15.97
C ILE A 81 3.00 3.27 -16.72
N VAL A 82 3.90 2.34 -17.08
CA VAL A 82 5.18 2.64 -17.74
C VAL A 82 5.00 3.59 -18.93
N ILE A 83 3.90 3.44 -19.66
CA ILE A 83 3.55 4.33 -20.77
C ILE A 83 3.27 5.76 -20.30
N ALA A 84 2.56 5.94 -19.19
CA ALA A 84 2.26 7.24 -18.61
C ALA A 84 3.52 7.92 -18.04
N GLU A 85 4.40 7.18 -17.38
CA GLU A 85 5.68 7.72 -16.87
C GLU A 85 6.63 8.11 -18.01
N ARG A 86 6.74 7.26 -19.06
CA ARG A 86 7.45 7.64 -20.29
C ARG A 86 6.84 8.88 -20.94
N LEU A 87 5.52 8.99 -20.98
CA LEU A 87 4.86 10.17 -21.52
C LEU A 87 5.17 11.42 -20.69
N LYS A 88 5.18 11.33 -19.36
CA LYS A 88 5.58 12.44 -18.48
C LYS A 88 7.02 12.86 -18.73
N PHE A 89 7.94 11.89 -18.83
CA PHE A 89 9.34 12.16 -19.16
C PHE A 89 9.47 12.86 -20.53
N HIS A 90 8.84 12.32 -21.58
CA HIS A 90 8.92 12.88 -22.93
C HIS A 90 8.18 14.21 -23.10
N LYS A 91 7.13 14.47 -22.31
CA LYS A 91 6.41 15.75 -22.32
C LYS A 91 7.08 16.84 -21.49
N ARG A 92 8.07 16.50 -20.67
CA ARG A 92 8.76 17.47 -19.84
C ARG A 92 9.66 18.33 -20.72
N ASN A 93 9.27 19.58 -20.93
CA ASN A 93 10.05 20.62 -21.61
C ASN A 93 10.62 21.60 -20.59
N GLN A 94 11.84 22.11 -20.80
CA GLN A 94 12.45 23.14 -19.95
C GLN A 94 11.52 24.35 -19.83
N ALA A 95 11.24 24.79 -18.61
CA ALA A 95 10.36 25.93 -18.37
C ALA A 95 11.07 27.26 -18.66
N GLU A 96 10.31 28.31 -18.94
CA GLU A 96 10.85 29.65 -19.11
C GLU A 96 11.51 30.12 -17.81
N GLY A 97 12.77 30.55 -17.89
CA GLY A 97 13.57 30.94 -16.72
C GLY A 97 14.16 29.76 -15.91
N GLU A 98 13.86 28.51 -16.26
CA GLU A 98 14.50 27.34 -15.64
C GLU A 98 15.93 27.18 -16.16
N SER A 99 16.90 26.95 -15.27
CA SER A 99 18.27 26.65 -15.68
C SER A 99 18.39 25.23 -16.25
N VAL A 100 19.39 25.00 -17.11
CA VAL A 100 19.67 23.66 -17.65
C VAL A 100 19.94 22.64 -16.54
N ALA A 101 20.63 23.04 -15.47
CA ALA A 101 20.92 22.15 -14.35
C ALA A 101 19.65 21.70 -13.61
N GLN A 102 18.70 22.62 -13.37
CA GLN A 102 17.41 22.30 -12.76
C GLN A 102 16.59 21.37 -13.66
N TYR A 103 16.56 21.67 -14.96
CA TYR A 103 15.87 20.83 -15.93
C TYR A 103 16.41 19.39 -15.95
N VAL A 104 17.73 19.23 -15.99
CA VAL A 104 18.39 17.92 -15.95
C VAL A 104 18.13 17.18 -14.63
N ALA A 105 18.10 17.89 -13.50
CA ALA A 105 17.78 17.28 -12.20
C ALA A 105 16.35 16.71 -12.20
N VAL A 106 15.38 17.43 -12.77
CA VAL A 106 14.00 16.95 -12.90
C VAL A 106 13.90 15.76 -13.84
N LEU A 107 14.59 15.79 -14.99
CA LEU A 107 14.63 14.65 -15.92
C LEU A 107 15.22 13.40 -15.27
N LYS A 108 16.30 13.54 -14.48
CA LYS A 108 16.88 12.41 -13.74
C LYS A 108 15.88 11.79 -12.78
N LYS A 109 15.17 12.62 -12.01
CA LYS A 109 14.12 12.15 -11.09
C LYS A 109 12.99 11.43 -11.85
N LEU A 110 12.58 11.96 -13.01
CA LEU A 110 11.55 11.33 -13.85
C LEU A 110 12.01 10.01 -14.49
N ALA A 111 13.32 9.77 -14.62
CA ALA A 111 13.88 8.54 -15.17
C ALA A 111 14.08 7.41 -14.13
N GLU A 112 13.84 7.70 -12.85
CA GLU A 112 13.87 6.70 -11.75
C GLU A 112 12.53 5.94 -11.62
N HIS A 113 11.51 6.35 -12.38
CA HIS A 113 10.16 5.76 -12.41
C HIS A 113 9.95 4.90 -13.68
#